data_AF-A0A523UQG8-F1
#
_entry.id   AF-A0A523UQG8-F1
#
_cell.length_a   1.000
_cell.length_b   1.000
_cell.length_c   1.000
_cell.angle_alpha   90.00
_cell.angle_beta   90.00
_cell.angle_gamma   90.00
#
_symmetry.space_group_name_H-M   'P 1'
#
loop_
_entity.id
_entity.type
_entity.pdbx_description
1 polymer ?
#
loop_
_entity_poly.entity_id
_entity_poly.type
_entity_poly.pdbx_seq_one_letter_code
_entity_poly.pdbx_strand_id
1 'polypeptide(L)'
;MSKAIEEATKLPSNIPGIVVIDMSRTVAHPYDWATEVHRAFRSRAYPKLNAVWLRSAVVAHACLEWTECLVVNPYARMDLNSMIFDRISPGGKR
;
A
#
# COMPACT_ATOMS: atom_id res chain seq x y z
N MET A 1 -12.79 7.27 -7.57
CA MET A 1 -11.95 7.49 -6.37
C MET A 1 -11.21 6.18 -6.12
N SER A 2 -9.90 6.16 -5.84
CA SER A 2 -9.17 4.87 -5.74
C SER A 2 -9.62 4.10 -4.49
N LYS A 3 -9.82 2.78 -4.60
CA LYS A 3 -10.26 1.88 -3.51
C LYS A 3 -9.39 2.00 -2.24
N ALA A 4 -8.11 2.33 -2.41
CA ALA A 4 -7.18 2.61 -1.31
C ALA A 4 -7.65 3.76 -0.41
N ILE A 5 -8.20 4.81 -1.03
CA ILE A 5 -8.65 6.02 -0.35
C ILE A 5 -9.93 5.74 0.44
N GLU A 6 -10.84 4.97 -0.13
CA GLU A 6 -12.08 4.57 0.54
C GLU A 6 -11.78 3.74 1.79
N GLU A 7 -10.90 2.75 1.70
CA GLU A 7 -10.46 1.97 2.86
C GLU A 7 -9.71 2.83 3.90
N ALA A 8 -8.94 3.83 3.45
CA ALA A 8 -8.25 4.74 4.35
C ALA A 8 -9.21 5.59 5.23
N THR A 9 -10.45 5.83 4.78
CA THR A 9 -11.44 6.55 5.59
C THR A 9 -11.90 5.78 6.82
N LYS A 10 -11.74 4.44 6.81
CA LYS A 10 -12.12 3.55 7.91
C LYS A 10 -11.04 3.43 8.98
N LEU A 11 -9.85 3.99 8.74
CA LEU A 11 -8.75 3.96 9.71
C LEU A 11 -9.08 4.82 10.93
N PRO A 12 -8.74 4.37 12.16
CA PRO A 12 -8.91 5.19 13.34
C PRO A 12 -8.08 6.48 13.23
N SER A 13 -8.63 7.60 13.70
CA SER A 13 -8.03 8.92 13.48
C SER A 13 -6.78 9.21 14.32
N ASN A 14 -6.47 8.35 15.28
CA ASN A 14 -5.47 8.57 16.33
C ASN A 14 -4.33 7.55 16.31
N ILE A 15 -4.21 6.72 15.26
CA ILE A 15 -3.12 5.77 15.11
C ILE A 15 -2.57 5.81 13.67
N PRO A 16 -1.28 5.53 13.47
CA PRO A 16 -0.74 5.26 12.15
C PRO A 16 -1.48 4.11 11.47
N GLY A 17 -1.85 4.28 10.20
CA GLY A 17 -2.66 3.31 9.47
C GLY A 17 -2.04 2.90 8.15
N ILE A 18 -2.02 1.60 7.88
CA ILE A 18 -1.66 1.02 6.59
C ILE A 18 -2.93 0.45 5.97
N VAL A 19 -3.18 0.77 4.70
CA VAL A 19 -4.23 0.10 3.93
C VAL A 19 -3.60 -1.03 3.13
N VAL A 20 -4.11 -2.24 3.30
CA VAL A 20 -3.69 -3.40 2.52
C VAL A 20 -4.68 -3.64 1.40
N ILE A 21 -4.19 -3.77 0.17
CA ILE A 21 -5.02 -4.06 -1.00
C ILE A 21 -4.55 -5.38 -1.60
N ASP A 22 -5.40 -6.38 -1.47
CA ASP A 22 -5.25 -7.65 -2.17
C ASP A 22 -5.75 -7.52 -3.61
N MET A 23 -4.84 -7.74 -4.54
CA MET A 23 -5.00 -7.64 -5.98
C MET A 23 -4.95 -9.00 -6.68
N SER A 24 -4.93 -10.11 -5.94
CA SER A 24 -4.81 -11.47 -6.50
C SER A 24 -5.97 -11.85 -7.44
N ARG A 25 -7.08 -11.10 -7.38
CA ARG A 25 -8.25 -11.27 -8.26
C ARG A 25 -8.29 -10.27 -9.42
N THR A 26 -7.24 -9.48 -9.61
CA THR A 26 -7.18 -8.43 -10.63
C THR A 26 -6.12 -8.75 -11.66
N VAL A 27 -6.37 -8.34 -12.91
CA VAL A 27 -5.42 -8.50 -14.03
C VAL A 27 -4.26 -7.49 -13.98
N ALA A 28 -4.37 -6.47 -13.13
CA ALA A 28 -3.42 -5.38 -13.05
C ALA A 28 -2.25 -5.72 -12.11
N HIS A 29 -1.04 -5.31 -12.49
CA HIS A 29 0.14 -5.59 -11.68
C HIS A 29 0.23 -4.61 -10.50
N PRO A 30 0.76 -5.02 -9.33
CA PRO A 30 0.95 -4.12 -8.18
C PRO A 30 1.69 -2.82 -8.51
N TYR A 31 2.63 -2.84 -9.46
CA TYR A 31 3.38 -1.65 -9.89
C TYR A 31 2.53 -0.65 -10.69
N ASP A 32 1.54 -1.11 -11.46
CA ASP A 32 0.61 -0.21 -12.18
C ASP A 32 -0.25 0.55 -11.16
N TRP A 33 -0.72 -0.16 -10.14
CA TRP A 33 -1.49 0.43 -9.04
C TRP A 33 -0.65 1.34 -8.15
N ALA A 34 0.64 1.05 -7.97
CA ALA A 34 1.54 1.93 -7.23
C ALA A 34 1.60 3.33 -7.86
N THR A 35 1.60 3.41 -9.19
CA THR A 35 1.55 4.69 -9.93
C THR A 35 0.27 5.47 -9.61
N GLU A 36 -0.88 4.79 -9.59
CA GLU A 36 -2.17 5.42 -9.25
C GLU A 36 -2.23 5.86 -7.78
N VAL A 37 -1.67 5.08 -6.85
CA VAL A 37 -1.56 5.49 -5.43
C VAL A 37 -0.66 6.71 -5.28
N HIS A 38 0.48 6.76 -5.97
CA HIS A 38 1.34 7.95 -5.98
C HIS A 38 0.60 9.19 -6.54
N ARG A 39 -0.16 9.04 -7.63
CA ARG A 39 -0.99 10.12 -8.19
C ARG A 39 -2.02 10.61 -7.17
N ALA A 40 -2.69 9.69 -6.48
CA ALA A 40 -3.62 10.04 -5.41
C ALA A 40 -2.95 10.87 -4.32
N PHE A 41 -1.80 10.42 -3.80
CA PHE A 41 -1.05 11.17 -2.77
C PHE A 41 -0.60 12.55 -3.24
N ARG A 42 -0.25 12.71 -4.51
CA ARG A 42 0.07 14.03 -5.09
C ARG A 42 -1.16 14.94 -5.22
N SER A 43 -2.34 14.38 -5.48
CA SER A 43 -3.57 15.16 -5.67
C SER A 43 -4.20 15.67 -4.37
N ARG A 44 -3.98 14.97 -3.26
CA ARG A 44 -4.62 15.28 -1.98
C ARG A 44 -3.80 14.75 -0.81
N ALA A 45 -3.71 15.52 0.26
CA ALA A 45 -3.10 15.07 1.50
C ALA A 45 -4.01 14.07 2.24
N TYR A 46 -3.44 12.92 2.62
CA TYR A 46 -4.11 11.89 3.42
C TYR A 46 -3.40 11.74 4.78
N PRO A 47 -3.61 12.68 5.72
CA PRO A 47 -2.78 12.78 6.92
C PRO A 47 -2.85 11.58 7.88
N LYS A 48 -3.89 10.74 7.77
CA LYS A 48 -4.13 9.55 8.60
C LYS A 48 -3.56 8.25 8.00
N LEU A 49 -3.16 8.29 6.73
CA LEU A 49 -2.71 7.12 5.99
C LEU A 49 -1.20 7.16 5.88
N ASN A 50 -0.50 6.16 6.41
CA ASN A 50 0.96 6.08 6.40
C ASN A 50 1.49 5.46 5.12
N ALA A 51 0.84 4.40 4.67
CA ALA A 51 1.22 3.72 3.46
C ALA A 51 0.05 2.88 2.92
N VAL A 52 0.16 2.52 1.64
CA VAL A 52 -0.66 1.49 1.02
C VAL A 52 0.24 0.31 0.68
N TRP A 53 -0.12 -0.87 1.16
CA TRP A 53 0.54 -2.11 0.83
C TRP A 53 -0.28 -2.87 -0.22
N LEU A 54 0.26 -2.93 -1.43
CA LEU A 54 -0.31 -3.64 -2.56
C LEU A 54 0.26 -5.05 -2.58
N ARG A 55 -0.58 -6.08 -2.64
CA ARG A 55 -0.15 -7.48 -2.72
C ARG A 55 -0.98 -8.24 -3.75
N SER A 56 -0.33 -9.10 -4.53
CA SER A 56 -0.99 -9.96 -5.50
C SER A 56 -0.37 -11.34 -5.49
N ALA A 57 -1.19 -12.37 -5.34
CA ALA A 57 -0.78 -13.74 -5.56
C ALA A 57 -0.83 -14.01 -7.06
N VAL A 58 0.32 -14.34 -7.64
CA VAL A 58 0.46 -14.72 -9.05
C VAL A 58 0.94 -16.15 -9.13
N VAL A 59 0.41 -16.90 -10.08
CA VAL A 59 0.94 -18.24 -10.39
C VAL A 59 2.05 -18.04 -11.42
N ALA A 60 3.29 -18.20 -10.99
CA ALA A 60 4.47 -18.19 -11.86
C ALA A 60 5.12 -19.57 -11.78
N HIS A 61 5.60 -20.10 -12.91
CA HIS A 61 6.36 -21.38 -12.93
C HIS A 61 5.71 -22.55 -12.16
N ALA A 62 4.37 -22.65 -12.17
CA ALA A 62 3.59 -23.66 -11.43
C ALA A 62 3.70 -23.60 -9.88
N CYS A 63 4.24 -22.52 -9.33
CA CYS A 63 4.17 -22.20 -7.90
C CYS A 63 3.37 -20.91 -7.65
N LEU A 64 2.86 -20.77 -6.43
CA LEU A 64 2.24 -19.53 -5.98
C LEU A 64 3.33 -18.56 -5.53
N GLU A 65 3.47 -17.44 -6.23
CA GLU A 65 4.38 -16.36 -5.88
C GLU A 65 3.59 -15.14 -5.41
N TRP A 66 4.13 -14.43 -4.41
CA TRP A 66 3.58 -13.16 -3.97
C TRP A 66 4.37 -12.01 -4.58
N THR A 67 3.66 -11.14 -5.30
CA THR A 67 4.19 -9.86 -5.74
C THR A 67 3.62 -8.77 -4.86
N GLU A 68 4.49 -7.95 -4.28
CA GLU A 68 4.13 -6.99 -3.26
C GLU A 68 4.82 -5.64 -3.53
N CYS A 69 4.14 -4.55 -3.22
CA CYS A 69 4.65 -3.19 -3.38
C CYS A 69 4.12 -2.31 -2.24
N LEU A 70 5.01 -1.56 -1.59
CA LEU A 70 4.65 -0.64 -0.53
C LEU A 70 4.80 0.79 -1.02
N VAL A 71 3.72 1.57 -0.95
CA VAL A 71 3.71 2.97 -1.33
C VAL A 71 3.55 3.82 -0.07
N VAL A 72 4.63 4.48 0.33
CA VAL A 72 4.65 5.36 1.52
C VAL A 72 4.02 6.70 1.21
N ASN A 73 3.15 7.19 2.10
CA ASN A 73 2.57 8.51 2.00
C ASN A 73 3.49 9.56 2.65
N PRO A 74 4.05 10.51 1.89
CA PRO A 74 4.92 11.55 2.45
C PRO A 74 4.16 12.59 3.28
N TYR A 75 2.82 12.57 3.27
CA TYR A 75 1.97 13.56 3.96
C TYR A 75 1.32 13.01 5.23
N ALA A 76 1.71 11.81 5.69
CA ALA A 76 1.22 11.26 6.94
C ALA A 76 1.66 12.15 8.12
N ARG A 77 0.74 12.46 9.04
CA ARG A 77 1.04 13.32 10.22
C ARG A 77 1.52 12.54 11.43
N MET A 78 1.31 11.23 11.42
CA MET A 78 1.75 10.34 12.47
C MET A 78 2.82 9.44 11.89
N ASP A 79 3.94 9.27 12.58
CA ASP A 79 4.97 8.37 12.10
C ASP A 79 4.56 6.91 12.32
N LEU A 80 4.66 6.11 11.27
CA LEU A 80 4.65 4.66 11.41
C LEU A 80 6.04 4.26 11.91
N ASN A 81 6.12 3.45 12.96
CA ASN A 81 7.40 2.92 13.43
C ASN A 81 8.14 2.26 12.24
N SER A 82 9.36 2.69 11.96
CA SER A 82 10.17 2.20 10.84
C SER A 82 10.37 0.69 10.87
N MET A 83 10.37 0.06 12.05
CA MET A 83 10.40 -1.39 12.18
C MET A 83 9.17 -2.09 11.58
N ILE A 84 8.03 -1.42 11.51
CA ILE A 84 6.83 -1.95 10.85
C ILE A 84 7.06 -2.00 9.35
N PHE A 85 7.69 -0.97 8.77
CA PHE A 85 8.05 -0.98 7.35
C PHE A 85 9.02 -2.10 7.01
N ASP A 86 10.02 -2.34 7.86
CA ASP A 86 10.99 -3.41 7.64
C ASP A 86 10.35 -4.81 7.78
N ARG A 87 9.24 -4.93 8.51
CA ARG A 87 8.48 -6.20 8.66
C ARG A 87 7.48 -6.46 7.55
N ILE A 88 6.94 -5.41 6.90
CA ILE A 88 5.96 -5.53 5.82
C ILE A 88 6.57 -5.37 4.42
N SER A 89 7.80 -4.88 4.32
CA SER A 89 8.53 -4.79 3.06
C SER A 89 9.18 -6.15 2.76
N PRO A 90 8.72 -6.89 1.74
CA PRO A 90 9.29 -8.17 1.37
C PRO A 90 10.58 -7.89 0.60
N GLY A 91 11.72 -8.10 1.24
CA GLY A 91 13.03 -8.01 0.58
C GLY A 91 13.72 -6.64 0.60
N GLY A 92 13.26 -5.68 1.41
CA GLY A 92 14.07 -4.51 1.81
C GLY A 92 14.51 -3.56 0.69
N LYS A 93 13.83 -3.53 -0.46
CA LYS A 93 14.05 -2.49 -1.47
C LYS A 93 13.12 -1.31 -1.19
N ARG A 94 13.70 -0.28 -0.58
CA ARG A 94 13.12 1.05 -0.43
C ARG A 94 13.16 1.81 -1.75
#